data_AF-A0A2T2VBH3-F1
#
_entry.id   AF-A0A2T2VBH3-F1
#
_cell.length_a   1.000
_cell.length_b   1.000
_cell.length_c   1.000
_cell.angle_alpha   90.00
_cell.angle_beta   90.00
_cell.angle_gamma   90.00
#
_symmetry.space_group_name_H-M   'P 1'
#
loop_
_entity.id
_entity.type
_entity.pdbx_description
1 polymer ?
#
loop_
_entity_poly.entity_id
_entity_poly.type
_entity_poly.pdbx_seq_one_letter_code
_entity_poly.pdbx_strand_id
1 'polypeptide(L)'
;MNIRLLHRVRRKIAARPERFCAAHWAFARNKRAVLDAGARPDGFRCCIAGHVLLEGTGYDEKSLLCEGGFHAPGNLWQRAAEAAGLSTDERNELFFPSQWDAPFKKDYYLSGSDEEAGVCADYIAHFLGKHAPDWAPDRPPLAGVVPDAGRVPVGKHVAEKAEKRAA
;
A
#
# COMPACT_ATOMS: atom_id res chain seq x y z
N MET A 1 0.87 -14.89 3.41
CA MET A 1 1.67 -13.69 3.09
C MET A 1 1.85 -13.49 1.58
N ASN A 2 1.60 -12.27 1.08
CA ASN A 2 1.77 -11.83 -0.31
C ASN A 2 3.18 -11.27 -0.53
N ILE A 3 4.13 -12.17 -0.76
CA ILE A 3 5.56 -11.87 -0.80
C ILE A 3 5.92 -10.90 -1.94
N ARG A 4 5.27 -11.01 -3.11
CA ARG A 4 5.50 -10.09 -4.24
C ARG A 4 5.13 -8.65 -3.93
N LEU A 5 4.03 -8.44 -3.21
CA LEU A 5 3.61 -7.11 -2.79
C LEU A 5 4.66 -6.51 -1.85
N LEU A 6 5.09 -7.28 -0.84
CA LEU A 6 6.10 -6.81 0.12
C LEU A 6 7.45 -6.51 -0.55
N HIS A 7 7.88 -7.30 -1.54
CA HIS A 7 9.06 -6.95 -2.35
C HIS A 7 8.88 -5.67 -3.18
N ARG A 8 7.68 -5.41 -3.69
CA ARG A 8 7.37 -4.17 -4.41
C ARG A 8 7.43 -2.98 -3.46
N VAL A 9 6.79 -3.09 -2.30
CA VAL A 9 6.82 -2.07 -1.22
C VAL A 9 8.26 -1.77 -0.81
N ARG A 10 9.07 -2.81 -0.54
CA ARG A 10 10.50 -2.66 -0.25
C ARG A 10 11.22 -1.83 -1.31
N ARG A 11 11.09 -2.20 -2.59
CA ARG A 11 11.74 -1.48 -3.69
C ARG A 11 11.26 -0.04 -3.81
N LYS A 12 9.98 0.23 -3.56
CA LYS A 12 9.39 1.57 -3.63
C LYS A 12 9.91 2.48 -2.52
N ILE A 13 9.97 1.97 -1.29
CA ILE A 13 10.53 2.69 -0.15
C ILE A 13 12.01 3.01 -0.41
N ALA A 14 12.80 2.02 -0.83
CA ALA A 14 14.21 2.20 -1.13
C ALA A 14 14.46 3.19 -2.30
N ALA A 15 13.61 3.18 -3.33
CA ALA A 15 13.76 4.05 -4.49
C ALA A 15 13.27 5.49 -4.25
N ARG A 16 12.43 5.71 -3.23
CA ARG A 16 11.82 7.01 -2.92
C ARG A 16 11.81 7.26 -1.40
N PRO A 17 12.99 7.41 -0.77
CA PRO A 17 13.08 7.61 0.67
C PRO A 17 12.33 8.85 1.14
N GLU A 18 12.20 9.88 0.30
CA GLU A 18 11.49 11.13 0.62
C GLU A 18 9.98 10.95 0.82
N ARG A 19 9.44 9.79 0.40
CA ARG A 19 8.02 9.39 0.56
C ARG A 19 7.77 8.44 1.72
N PHE A 20 8.80 8.11 2.49
CA PHE A 20 8.68 7.25 3.64
C PHE A 20 8.66 8.06 4.93
N CYS A 21 7.87 7.60 5.90
CA CYS A 21 7.94 8.03 7.29
C CYS A 21 7.22 6.99 8.15
N ALA A 22 7.90 6.28 9.05
CA ALA A 22 7.24 5.26 9.85
C ALA A 22 6.32 5.86 10.92
N ALA A 23 6.64 7.06 11.41
CA ALA A 23 5.84 7.78 12.41
C ALA A 23 4.48 8.25 11.87
N HIS A 24 4.34 8.40 10.54
CA HIS A 24 3.12 8.91 9.92
C HIS A 24 2.43 7.82 9.12
N TRP A 25 1.15 7.57 9.42
CA TRP A 25 0.30 6.77 8.56
C TRP A 25 0.29 7.33 7.13
N ALA A 26 -0.12 8.59 6.98
CA ALA A 26 -0.08 9.36 5.75
C ALA A 26 0.05 10.84 6.10
N PHE A 27 0.91 11.55 5.39
CA PHE A 27 1.20 12.96 5.59
C PHE A 27 1.24 13.66 4.23
N ALA A 28 0.78 14.91 4.19
CA ALA A 28 1.02 15.85 3.10
C ALA A 28 1.02 17.27 3.66
N ARG A 29 1.91 18.14 3.15
CA ARG A 29 2.06 19.52 3.64
C ARG A 29 0.77 20.32 3.47
N ASN A 30 0.05 20.06 2.40
CA ASN A 30 -1.20 20.73 2.03
C ASN A 30 -2.45 19.86 2.34
N LYS A 31 -2.40 18.99 3.36
CA LYS A 31 -3.49 18.05 3.70
C LYS A 31 -4.87 18.70 3.65
N ARG A 32 -5.04 19.89 4.24
CA ARG A 32 -6.33 20.59 4.25
C ARG A 32 -6.84 20.91 2.84
N ALA A 33 -5.99 21.40 1.94
CA ALA A 33 -6.38 21.65 0.55
C ALA A 33 -6.70 20.37 -0.22
N VAL A 34 -6.03 19.26 0.08
CA VAL A 34 -6.34 17.95 -0.50
C VAL A 34 -7.73 17.47 -0.08
N LEU A 35 -8.06 17.61 1.21
CA LEU A 35 -9.33 17.16 1.77
C LEU A 35 -10.50 18.08 1.36
N ASP A 36 -10.33 19.39 1.50
CA ASP A 36 -11.42 20.36 1.33
C ASP A 36 -11.66 20.71 -0.15
N ALA A 37 -10.60 20.75 -0.96
CA ALA A 37 -10.64 21.26 -2.34
C ALA A 37 -10.15 20.26 -3.40
N GLY A 38 -9.81 19.02 -3.01
CA GLY A 38 -9.36 17.99 -3.94
C GLY A 38 -8.01 18.29 -4.60
N ALA A 39 -7.17 19.13 -3.98
CA ALA A 39 -5.81 19.40 -4.46
C ALA A 39 -4.96 18.11 -4.50
N ARG A 40 -3.88 18.13 -5.30
CA ARG A 40 -2.88 17.06 -5.28
C ARG A 40 -2.04 17.12 -4.00
N PRO A 41 -1.70 15.99 -3.36
CA PRO A 41 -0.83 15.97 -2.19
C PRO A 41 0.58 16.51 -2.47
N ASP A 42 1.02 17.48 -1.69
CA ASP A 42 2.40 17.98 -1.69
C ASP A 42 3.23 17.33 -0.58
N GLY A 43 4.43 16.88 -0.95
CA GLY A 43 5.37 16.24 -0.03
C GLY A 43 4.79 15.00 0.65
N PHE A 44 4.01 14.19 -0.08
CA PHE A 44 3.33 13.03 0.50
C PHE A 44 4.30 12.01 1.07
N ARG A 45 4.03 11.53 2.30
CA ARG A 45 4.79 10.46 2.97
C ARG A 45 3.85 9.49 3.68
N CYS A 46 4.25 8.22 3.78
CA CYS A 46 3.53 7.22 4.56
C CYS A 46 4.45 6.10 5.08
N CYS A 47 3.96 5.37 6.08
CA CYS A 47 4.63 4.21 6.66
C CYS A 47 4.52 2.96 5.77
N ILE A 48 5.09 1.83 6.22
CA ILE A 48 5.07 0.54 5.48
C ILE A 48 3.63 0.13 5.13
N ALA A 49 2.71 0.21 6.08
CA ALA A 49 1.30 -0.14 5.85
C ALA A 49 0.63 0.77 4.80
N GLY A 50 0.96 2.07 4.78
CA GLY A 50 0.50 2.98 3.74
C GLY A 50 1.02 2.58 2.36
N HIS A 51 2.31 2.24 2.24
CA HIS A 51 2.88 1.73 0.99
C HIS A 51 2.27 0.40 0.56
N VAL A 52 1.95 -0.49 1.49
CA VAL A 52 1.23 -1.75 1.20
C VAL A 52 -0.12 -1.47 0.54
N LEU A 53 -0.88 -0.49 1.06
CA LEU A 53 -2.16 -0.12 0.48
C LEU A 53 -2.00 0.56 -0.89
N LEU A 54 -1.06 1.49 -1.05
CA LEU A 54 -0.79 2.13 -2.35
C LEU A 54 -0.40 1.12 -3.44
N GLU A 55 0.36 0.09 -3.08
CA GLU A 55 0.93 -0.83 -4.07
C GLU A 55 0.09 -2.10 -4.28
N GLY A 56 -0.77 -2.45 -3.30
CA GLY A 56 -1.52 -3.70 -3.26
C GLY A 56 -3.02 -3.56 -3.44
N THR A 57 -3.55 -2.35 -3.43
CA THR A 57 -5.00 -2.09 -3.46
C THR A 57 -5.35 -0.92 -4.39
N GLY A 58 -6.62 -0.49 -4.37
CA GLY A 58 -7.09 0.71 -5.08
C GLY A 58 -6.89 2.03 -4.33
N TYR A 59 -6.14 2.04 -3.22
CA TYR A 59 -5.86 3.26 -2.47
C TYR A 59 -4.95 4.21 -3.28
N ASP A 60 -5.34 5.48 -3.31
CA ASP A 60 -4.46 6.58 -3.72
C ASP A 60 -4.02 7.41 -2.52
N GLU A 61 -3.09 8.34 -2.76
CA GLU A 61 -2.54 9.23 -1.72
C GLU A 61 -3.63 10.06 -1.03
N LYS A 62 -4.66 10.49 -1.79
CA LYS A 62 -5.80 11.23 -1.25
C LYS A 62 -6.60 10.36 -0.29
N SER A 63 -6.94 9.14 -0.69
CA SER A 63 -7.72 8.18 0.10
C SER A 63 -6.99 7.85 1.41
N LEU A 64 -5.66 7.66 1.34
CA LEU A 64 -4.84 7.49 2.55
C LEU A 64 -4.85 8.72 3.47
N LEU A 65 -4.84 9.95 2.93
CA LEU A 65 -4.93 11.17 3.73
C LEU A 65 -6.31 11.38 4.36
N CYS A 66 -7.38 10.98 3.66
CA CYS A 66 -8.76 11.05 4.15
C CYS A 66 -8.97 10.10 5.33
N GLU A 67 -8.46 8.87 5.24
CA GLU A 67 -8.64 7.86 6.29
C GLU A 67 -7.56 7.97 7.40
N GLY A 68 -6.43 8.58 7.09
CA GLY A 68 -5.27 8.74 7.95
C GLY A 68 -5.28 10.01 8.82
N GLY A 69 -6.04 10.00 9.92
CA GLY A 69 -5.90 10.97 11.01
C GLY A 69 -4.85 10.52 12.04
N PHE A 70 -4.26 11.46 12.79
CA PHE A 70 -3.22 11.17 13.80
C PHE A 70 -3.72 10.35 15.00
N HIS A 71 -5.04 10.16 15.16
CA HIS A 71 -5.63 9.59 16.39
C HIS A 71 -6.84 8.66 16.22
N ALA A 72 -7.15 8.24 14.99
CA ALA A 72 -8.06 7.12 14.79
C ALA A 72 -7.34 6.15 13.86
N PRO A 73 -6.65 5.12 14.39
CA PRO A 73 -6.24 4.05 13.54
C PRO A 73 -7.54 3.39 13.08
N GLY A 74 -8.01 3.78 11.90
CA GLY A 74 -9.01 2.97 11.21
C GLY A 74 -8.49 1.54 11.11
N ASN A 75 -9.32 0.65 10.60
CA ASN A 75 -8.91 -0.71 10.26
C ASN A 75 -7.85 -0.74 9.13
N LEU A 76 -7.04 0.29 8.95
CA LEU A 76 -6.08 0.46 7.87
C LEU A 76 -4.86 -0.43 8.05
N TRP A 77 -4.33 -0.60 9.27
CA TRP A 77 -3.32 -1.64 9.51
C TRP A 77 -3.88 -3.03 9.26
N GLN A 78 -5.15 -3.25 9.59
CA GLN A 78 -5.83 -4.51 9.34
C GLN A 78 -6.04 -4.73 7.82
N ARG A 79 -6.47 -3.72 7.08
CA ARG A 79 -6.60 -3.75 5.61
C ARG A 79 -5.26 -3.93 4.92
N ALA A 80 -4.20 -3.28 5.40
CA ALA A 80 -2.85 -3.48 4.90
C ALA A 80 -2.38 -4.91 5.18
N ALA A 81 -2.64 -5.45 6.37
CA ALA A 81 -2.35 -6.84 6.71
C ALA A 81 -3.10 -7.80 5.78
N GLU A 82 -4.39 -7.58 5.56
CA GLU A 82 -5.22 -8.38 4.65
C GLU A 82 -4.69 -8.33 3.21
N ALA A 83 -4.36 -7.14 2.70
CA ALA A 83 -3.77 -6.98 1.36
C ALA A 83 -2.41 -7.69 1.23
N ALA A 84 -1.60 -7.66 2.29
CA ALA A 84 -0.33 -8.38 2.37
C ALA A 84 -0.50 -9.85 2.80
N GLY A 85 -1.72 -10.32 3.05
CA GLY A 85 -2.01 -11.67 3.54
C GLY A 85 -1.24 -12.06 4.80
N LEU A 86 -1.07 -11.12 5.74
CA LEU A 86 -0.34 -11.31 6.99
C LEU A 86 -1.27 -11.84 8.10
N SER A 87 -0.72 -12.70 8.96
CA SER A 87 -1.33 -13.01 10.25
C SER A 87 -1.29 -11.78 11.18
N THR A 88 -2.00 -11.84 12.31
CA THR A 88 -1.95 -10.79 13.33
C THR A 88 -0.54 -10.57 13.88
N ASP A 89 0.21 -11.64 14.09
CA ASP A 89 1.56 -11.58 14.64
C ASP A 89 2.54 -11.01 13.60
N GLU A 90 2.46 -11.50 12.36
CA GLU A 90 3.22 -10.99 11.22
C GLU A 90 2.94 -9.50 10.96
N ARG A 91 1.68 -9.08 11.04
CA ARG A 91 1.29 -7.67 10.95
C ARG A 91 1.97 -6.85 12.03
N ASN A 92 1.90 -7.32 13.28
CA ASN A 92 2.45 -6.56 14.40
C ASN A 92 3.97 -6.44 14.29
N GLU A 93 4.64 -7.53 13.95
CA GLU A 93 6.07 -7.57 13.72
C GLU A 93 6.49 -6.66 12.55
N LEU A 94 5.73 -6.62 11.46
CA LEU A 94 6.09 -5.82 10.30
C LEU A 94 5.82 -4.32 10.49
N PHE A 95 4.64 -3.96 11.02
CA PHE A 95 4.17 -2.58 11.01
C PHE A 95 4.55 -1.75 12.25
N PHE A 96 5.04 -2.38 13.32
CA PHE A 96 5.41 -1.66 14.54
C PHE A 96 6.91 -1.79 14.82
N PRO A 97 7.71 -0.74 14.57
CA PRO A 97 9.16 -0.75 14.84
C PRO A 97 9.55 -1.12 16.27
N SER A 98 8.64 -0.93 17.24
CA SER A 98 8.85 -1.36 18.62
C SER A 98 8.98 -2.87 18.79
N GLN A 99 8.48 -3.67 17.83
CA GLN A 99 8.52 -5.13 17.80
C GLN A 99 9.69 -5.70 16.96
N TRP A 100 10.49 -4.84 16.33
CA TRP A 100 11.53 -5.31 15.42
C TRP A 100 12.69 -5.97 16.18
N ASP A 101 13.25 -7.00 15.55
CA ASP A 101 14.45 -7.67 16.05
C ASP A 101 15.67 -6.73 15.99
N ALA A 102 16.69 -7.01 16.80
CA ALA A 102 17.98 -6.35 16.66
C ALA A 102 18.69 -6.81 15.36
N PRO A 103 19.41 -5.92 14.65
CA PRO A 103 19.71 -4.52 15.01
C PRO A 103 18.64 -3.51 14.58
N PHE A 104 17.67 -3.89 13.75
CA PHE A 104 16.73 -3.00 13.07
C PHE A 104 15.96 -2.06 13.99
N LYS A 105 15.50 -2.55 15.15
CA LYS A 105 14.83 -1.68 16.13
C LYS A 105 15.72 -0.54 16.60
N LYS A 106 16.98 -0.85 16.93
CA LYS A 106 17.95 0.14 17.38
C LYS A 106 18.27 1.11 16.24
N ASP A 107 18.55 0.58 15.06
CA ASP A 107 18.91 1.39 13.90
C ASP A 107 17.77 2.34 13.51
N TYR A 108 16.52 1.87 13.57
CA TYR A 108 15.34 2.71 13.38
C TYR A 108 15.29 3.88 14.36
N TYR A 109 15.39 3.62 15.67
CA TYR A 109 15.31 4.68 16.69
C TYR A 109 16.51 5.64 16.70
N LEU A 110 17.63 5.24 16.10
CA LEU A 110 18.82 6.09 15.94
C LEU A 110 18.89 6.77 14.57
N SER A 111 18.06 6.36 13.60
CA SER A 111 18.10 6.85 12.23
C SER A 111 17.61 8.30 12.10
N GLY A 112 18.25 9.05 11.21
CA GLY A 112 17.70 10.30 10.69
C GLY A 112 16.59 10.04 9.67
N SER A 113 15.82 11.08 9.31
CA SER A 113 14.72 10.95 8.33
C SER A 113 15.15 10.39 6.98
N ASP A 114 16.40 10.61 6.56
CA ASP A 114 16.92 10.15 5.27
C ASP A 114 17.38 8.68 5.33
N GLU A 115 17.68 8.16 6.51
CA GLU A 115 18.16 6.79 6.75
C GLU A 115 17.02 5.81 7.07
N GLU A 116 15.93 6.34 7.65
CA GLU A 116 14.76 5.58 8.11
C GLU A 116 14.22 4.65 7.00
N ALA A 117 14.11 5.15 5.77
CA ALA A 117 13.63 4.38 4.63
C ALA A 117 14.52 3.18 4.30
N GLY A 118 15.84 3.33 4.43
CA GLY A 118 16.82 2.26 4.23
C GLY A 118 16.65 1.15 5.27
N VAL A 119 16.64 1.52 6.56
CA VAL A 119 16.41 0.57 7.66
C VAL A 119 15.10 -0.19 7.47
N CYS A 120 14.04 0.49 7.05
CA CYS A 120 12.74 -0.13 6.80
C CYS A 120 12.77 -1.09 5.59
N ALA A 121 13.44 -0.72 4.50
CA ALA A 121 13.59 -1.59 3.35
C ALA A 121 14.37 -2.86 3.69
N ASP A 122 15.45 -2.72 4.48
CA ASP A 122 16.24 -3.84 4.95
C ASP A 122 15.46 -4.73 5.93
N TYR A 123 14.67 -4.12 6.81
CA TYR A 123 13.80 -4.87 7.71
C TYR A 123 12.73 -5.66 6.96
N ILE A 124 12.11 -5.10 5.90
CA ILE A 124 11.18 -5.87 5.06
C ILE A 124 11.90 -7.07 4.42
N ALA A 125 13.15 -6.91 3.99
CA ALA A 125 13.93 -8.04 3.46
C ALA A 125 14.19 -9.11 4.53
N HIS A 126 14.57 -8.71 5.73
CA HIS A 126 14.76 -9.61 6.88
C HIS A 126 13.48 -10.35 7.23
N PHE A 127 12.36 -9.63 7.37
CA PHE A 127 11.04 -10.17 7.64
C PHE A 127 10.64 -11.24 6.60
N LEU A 128 10.87 -10.97 5.32
CA LEU A 128 10.61 -11.92 4.24
C LEU A 128 11.52 -13.16 4.32
N GLY A 129 12.80 -12.98 4.66
CA GLY A 129 13.71 -14.11 4.88
C GLY A 129 13.31 -14.99 6.06
N LYS A 130 12.75 -14.39 7.12
CA LYS A 130 12.26 -15.08 8.32
C LYS A 130 10.97 -15.85 8.08
N HIS A 131 9.99 -15.24 7.40
CA HIS A 131 8.63 -15.78 7.27
C HIS A 131 8.35 -16.46 5.91
N ALA A 132 9.23 -16.30 4.92
CA ALA A 132 9.13 -16.97 3.62
C ALA A 132 10.51 -17.36 3.05
N PRO A 133 11.29 -18.19 3.77
CA PRO A 133 12.65 -18.57 3.37
C PRO A 133 12.72 -19.28 2.02
N ASP A 134 11.68 -20.03 1.65
CA ASP A 134 11.64 -20.84 0.41
C ASP A 134 11.20 -20.04 -0.83
N TRP A 135 10.96 -18.74 -0.70
CA TRP A 135 10.46 -17.94 -1.80
C TRP A 135 11.58 -17.44 -2.73
N ALA A 136 11.53 -17.87 -4.00
CA ALA A 136 12.41 -17.38 -5.05
C ALA A 136 11.78 -16.19 -5.82
N PRO A 137 12.50 -15.06 -5.97
CA PRO A 137 11.97 -13.86 -6.62
C PRO A 137 11.55 -14.02 -8.08
N ASP A 138 12.04 -15.06 -8.75
CA ASP A 138 11.82 -15.30 -10.18
C ASP A 138 10.68 -16.28 -10.48
N ARG A 139 9.90 -16.71 -9.48
CA ARG A 139 8.72 -17.54 -9.76
C ARG A 139 7.65 -16.66 -10.42
N PRO A 140 7.20 -16.92 -11.67
CA PRO A 140 6.14 -16.15 -12.31
C PRO A 140 4.82 -16.31 -11.54
N PRO A 141 3.87 -15.36 -11.63
CA PRO A 141 2.55 -15.53 -11.06
C PRO A 141 1.92 -16.83 -11.54
N LEU A 142 1.42 -17.63 -10.61
CA LEU A 142 0.39 -18.60 -10.95
C LEU A 142 -0.74 -17.78 -11.57
N ALA A 143 -0.88 -17.89 -12.89
CA ALA A 143 -2.03 -17.37 -13.59
C ALA A 143 -3.26 -18.15 -13.11
N GLY A 144 -4.27 -17.43 -12.63
CA GLY A 144 -5.50 -17.98 -12.03
C GLY A 144 -5.45 -17.85 -10.52
N VAL A 145 -6.29 -17.06 -9.85
CA VAL A 145 -7.71 -16.80 -10.09
C VAL A 145 -7.98 -15.35 -9.67
N VAL A 146 -8.42 -14.52 -10.61
CA VAL A 146 -9.20 -13.33 -10.24
C VAL A 146 -10.64 -13.83 -10.19
N PRO A 147 -11.36 -13.77 -9.04
CA PRO A 147 -12.79 -13.97 -9.07
C PRO A 147 -13.39 -12.81 -9.88
N ASP A 148 -14.01 -13.15 -11.00
CA ASP A 148 -14.78 -12.25 -11.84
C ASP A 148 -15.87 -11.60 -10.98
N ALA A 149 -15.60 -10.39 -10.51
CA ALA A 149 -16.59 -9.56 -9.85
C ALA A 149 -17.60 -9.10 -10.90
N GLY A 150 -18.62 -9.94 -11.08
CA GLY A 150 -19.88 -9.72 -11.78
C GLY A 150 -20.00 -8.39 -12.54
N ARG A 151 -19.68 -8.41 -13.83
CA ARG A 151 -20.12 -7.38 -14.76
C ARG A 151 -21.61 -7.59 -15.04
N VAL A 152 -22.46 -6.81 -14.37
CA VAL A 152 -23.89 -6.68 -14.71
C VAL A 152 -24.02 -6.18 -16.15
N PRO A 153 -24.76 -6.86 -17.04
CA PRO A 153 -24.97 -6.37 -18.39
C PRO A 153 -25.94 -5.18 -18.36
N VAL A 154 -25.42 -3.99 -18.64
CA VAL A 154 -26.24 -2.81 -18.93
C VAL A 154 -26.97 -3.03 -20.26
N GLY A 155 -28.30 -2.89 -20.21
CA GLY A 155 -29.20 -3.11 -21.32
C GLY A 155 -28.86 -2.28 -22.57
N LYS A 156 -28.97 -2.92 -23.73
CA LYS A 156 -28.91 -2.25 -25.02
C LYS A 156 -30.14 -1.36 -25.17
N HIS A 157 -29.97 -0.04 -25.08
CA HIS A 157 -30.87 0.91 -25.73
C HIS A 157 -30.75 0.71 -27.24
N VAL A 158 -31.83 0.26 -27.87
CA VAL A 158 -32.00 0.32 -29.33
C VAL A 158 -32.57 1.70 -29.63
N ALA A 159 -31.70 2.60 -30.09
CA ALA A 159 -32.12 3.86 -30.69
C ALA A 159 -32.48 3.63 -32.16
N GLU A 160 -33.73 3.97 -32.44
CA GLU A 160 -34.34 4.35 -33.71
C GLU A 160 -33.37 4.79 -34.82
N LYS A 161 -33.52 4.17 -36.01
CA LYS A 161 -33.30 4.86 -37.28
C LYS A 161 -34.44 4.54 -38.23
N ALA A 162 -35.33 5.51 -38.38
CA ALA A 162 -36.17 5.64 -39.55
C ALA A 162 -35.32 6.18 -40.71
N GLU A 163 -35.29 5.48 -41.84
CA GLU A 163 -35.02 6.13 -43.12
C GLU A 163 -35.73 5.43 -44.29
N LYS A 164 -36.41 6.28 -45.06
CA LYS A 164 -37.23 6.08 -46.25
C LYS A 164 -36.55 5.25 -47.36
N ARG A 165 -37.34 4.45 -48.10
CA ARG A 165 -37.70 4.70 -49.53
C ARG A 165 -38.46 3.53 -50.17
N ALA A 166 -39.57 3.91 -50.82
CA ALA A 166 -40.13 3.44 -52.11
C ALA A 166 -40.26 1.94 -52.40
N ALA A 167 -41.50 1.45 -52.49
CA ALA A 167 -42.25 1.29 -53.75
C ALA A 167 -43.73 1.05 -53.44
#